data_AF-A0A3Q0JJB2-F1
#
_entry.id   AF-A0A3Q0JJB2-F1
#
_cell.length_a   1.000
_cell.length_b   1.000
_cell.length_c   1.000
_cell.angle_alpha   90.00
_cell.angle_beta   90.00
_cell.angle_gamma   90.00
#
_symmetry.space_group_name_H-M   'P 1'
#
loop_
_entity.id
_entity.type
_entity.pdbx_description
1 polymer ?
#
loop_
_entity_poly.entity_id
_entity_poly.type
_entity_poly.pdbx_seq_one_letter_code
_entity_poly.pdbx_strand_id
1 'polypeptide(L)'
;MCLPGLLTLLLVLSGSQIRGTRPQLYPCPFNSMCSCKSSDVSCISVPFAKFPNLAAGGGGAGERINHADVIMSGLQVIENEAFTDVHIDSLRLMTNQIATIQHRAFM
;
A
#
# COMPACT_ATOMS: atom_id res chain seq x y z
N MET A 1 32.18 -18.97 -56.32
CA MET A 1 30.94 -19.73 -56.61
C MET A 1 29.97 -19.48 -55.45
N CYS A 2 28.79 -18.95 -55.77
CA CYS A 2 27.52 -18.81 -55.02
C CYS A 2 27.46 -18.24 -53.57
N LEU A 3 26.90 -17.02 -53.47
CA LEU A 3 25.93 -16.57 -52.44
C LEU A 3 24.58 -17.32 -52.63
N PRO A 4 23.50 -17.09 -51.84
CA PRO A 4 23.29 -17.00 -50.38
C PRO A 4 22.05 -17.85 -49.93
N GLY A 5 21.66 -17.89 -48.64
CA GLY A 5 20.27 -18.22 -48.28
C GLY A 5 20.00 -18.93 -46.95
N LEU A 6 19.34 -18.19 -46.05
CA LEU A 6 18.33 -18.63 -45.08
C LEU A 6 18.51 -19.97 -44.33
N LEU A 7 18.81 -19.88 -43.04
CA LEU A 7 18.06 -20.68 -42.06
C LEU A 7 17.92 -19.94 -40.73
N THR A 8 16.95 -19.03 -40.73
CA THR A 8 15.99 -18.78 -39.65
C THR A 8 16.53 -18.71 -38.22
N LEU A 9 16.75 -17.47 -37.81
CA LEU A 9 16.64 -16.92 -36.46
C LEU A 9 15.54 -17.61 -35.62
N LEU A 10 15.85 -18.70 -34.92
CA LEU A 10 15.02 -19.21 -33.83
C LEU A 10 15.35 -18.41 -32.58
N LEU A 11 14.82 -17.18 -32.53
CA LEU A 11 14.51 -16.53 -31.26
C LEU A 11 13.56 -17.49 -30.53
N VAL A 12 14.09 -18.20 -29.54
CA VAL A 12 13.27 -18.96 -28.61
C VAL A 12 12.44 -17.94 -27.84
N LEU A 13 11.26 -17.64 -28.39
CA LEU A 13 10.13 -17.05 -27.71
C LEU A 13 9.59 -18.08 -26.71
N SER A 14 10.41 -18.54 -25.76
CA SER A 14 9.88 -19.00 -24.49
C SER A 14 9.54 -17.73 -23.70
N GLY A 15 8.48 -17.06 -24.15
CA GLY A 15 7.75 -16.10 -23.36
C GLY A 15 7.12 -16.85 -22.21
N SER A 16 7.92 -17.19 -21.20
CA SER A 16 7.44 -17.26 -19.84
C SER A 16 6.90 -15.87 -19.56
N GLN A 17 5.62 -15.64 -19.88
CA GLN A 17 4.86 -14.60 -19.21
C GLN A 17 5.01 -14.95 -17.73
N ILE A 18 5.95 -14.28 -17.06
CA ILE A 18 5.81 -14.04 -15.63
C ILE A 18 4.47 -13.32 -15.57
N ARG A 19 3.42 -14.08 -15.23
CA ARG A 19 2.11 -13.53 -14.87
C ARG A 19 2.34 -12.75 -13.59
N GLY A 20 3.00 -11.60 -13.69
CA GLY A 20 2.91 -10.56 -12.70
C GLY A 20 1.46 -10.10 -12.77
N THR A 21 0.60 -10.74 -11.99
CA THR A 21 -0.70 -10.17 -11.67
C THR A 21 -0.39 -8.80 -11.08
N ARG A 22 -0.60 -7.74 -11.87
CA ARG A 22 -0.49 -6.38 -11.35
C ARG A 22 -1.41 -6.33 -10.14
N PRO A 23 -0.90 -6.00 -8.93
CA PRO A 23 -1.77 -6.00 -7.78
C PRO A 23 -2.86 -4.96 -8.03
N GLN A 24 -4.11 -5.42 -7.98
CA GLN A 24 -5.24 -4.56 -8.29
C GLN A 24 -5.37 -3.50 -7.20
N LEU A 25 -5.62 -2.26 -7.59
CA LEU A 25 -6.01 -1.19 -6.68
C LEU A 25 -7.51 -1.38 -6.37
N TYR A 26 -7.87 -1.40 -5.10
CA TYR A 26 -9.26 -1.51 -4.65
C TYR A 26 -9.54 -0.58 -3.46
N PRO A 27 -10.79 -0.19 -3.20
CA PRO A 27 -11.13 0.61 -2.03
C PRO A 27 -10.83 -0.15 -0.73
N CYS A 28 -10.24 0.51 0.26
CA CYS A 28 -9.95 -0.13 1.54
C CYS A 28 -11.24 -0.48 2.31
N PRO A 29 -11.34 -1.65 2.97
CA PRO A 29 -12.53 -2.03 3.72
C PRO A 29 -12.89 -1.09 4.88
N PHE A 30 -11.89 -0.47 5.54
CA PHE A 30 -12.13 0.49 6.63
C PHE A 30 -12.60 1.87 6.15
N ASN A 31 -12.36 2.23 4.89
CA ASN A 31 -12.78 3.49 4.29
C ASN A 31 -12.65 3.42 2.76
N SER A 32 -13.78 3.51 2.06
CA SER A 32 -13.84 3.43 0.60
C SER A 32 -13.23 4.63 -0.13
N MET A 33 -12.92 5.72 0.57
CA MET A 33 -12.18 6.86 0.02
C MET A 33 -10.65 6.61 0.02
N CYS A 34 -10.18 5.61 0.76
CA CYS A 34 -8.79 5.15 0.69
C CYS A 34 -8.63 4.06 -0.35
N SER A 35 -7.41 3.92 -0.86
CA SER A 35 -7.03 2.88 -1.81
C SER A 35 -6.03 1.91 -1.20
N CYS A 36 -6.29 0.62 -1.40
CA CYS A 36 -5.47 -0.49 -0.93
C CYS A 36 -4.93 -1.28 -2.13
N LYS A 37 -3.69 -1.74 -2.03
CA LYS A 37 -3.01 -2.54 -3.06
C LYS A 37 -2.01 -3.48 -2.41
N SER A 38 -2.28 -4.79 -2.44
CA SER A 38 -1.50 -5.76 -1.66
C SER A 38 -1.38 -5.31 -0.19
N SER A 39 -0.16 -5.03 0.27
CA SER A 39 0.18 -4.59 1.63
C SER A 39 0.41 -3.07 1.72
N ASP A 40 -0.03 -2.30 0.73
CA ASP A 40 0.09 -0.84 0.71
C ASP A 40 -1.27 -0.17 0.87
N VAL A 41 -1.30 0.89 1.68
CA VAL A 41 -2.48 1.70 1.97
C VAL A 41 -2.20 3.15 1.59
N SER A 42 -3.14 3.78 0.88
CA SER A 42 -3.07 5.19 0.52
C SER A 42 -4.39 5.92 0.79
N CYS A 43 -4.35 6.84 1.74
CA CYS A 43 -5.41 7.79 2.06
C CYS A 43 -4.89 9.22 1.83
N ILE A 44 -5.25 9.81 0.69
CA ILE A 44 -4.82 11.17 0.32
C ILE A 44 -6.05 12.07 0.30
N SER A 45 -6.00 13.18 1.03
CA SER A 45 -7.10 14.15 1.14
C SER A 45 -8.40 13.55 1.67
N VAL A 46 -8.30 12.43 2.40
CA VAL A 46 -9.43 11.77 3.08
C VAL A 46 -9.52 12.32 4.50
N PRO A 47 -10.62 12.99 4.88
CA PRO A 47 -10.72 13.60 6.20
C PRO A 47 -10.83 12.53 7.30
N PHE A 48 -9.96 12.62 8.31
CA PHE A 48 -9.94 11.71 9.45
C PHE A 48 -9.98 12.47 10.78
N ALA A 49 -10.97 12.13 11.61
CA ALA A 49 -11.02 12.60 13.01
C ALA A 49 -10.06 11.82 13.91
N LYS A 50 -9.83 10.54 13.60
CA LYS A 50 -8.94 9.60 14.30
C LYS A 50 -8.12 8.83 13.28
N PHE A 51 -6.97 8.31 13.69
CA PHE A 51 -6.16 7.46 12.82
C PHE A 51 -6.98 6.23 12.36
N PRO A 52 -6.98 5.87 11.07
CA PRO A 52 -7.78 4.75 10.58
C PRO A 52 -7.27 3.41 11.14
N ASN A 53 -8.20 2.50 11.43
CA ASN A 53 -7.84 1.13 11.79
C ASN A 53 -7.36 0.36 10.55
N LEU A 54 -6.04 0.36 10.34
CA LEU A 54 -5.42 -0.26 9.18
C LEU A 54 -5.43 -1.79 9.21
N ALA A 55 -5.67 -2.43 10.36
CA ALA A 55 -5.77 -3.89 10.48
C ALA A 55 -6.94 -4.48 9.67
N ALA A 56 -7.93 -3.65 9.31
CA ALA A 56 -9.01 -4.04 8.41
C ALA A 56 -8.70 -3.79 6.91
N GLY A 57 -7.53 -3.24 6.59
CA GLY A 57 -7.16 -2.69 5.28
C GLY A 57 -6.42 -3.64 4.34
N GLY A 58 -5.47 -4.40 4.89
CA GLY A 58 -4.71 -5.40 4.16
C GLY A 58 -5.20 -6.78 4.56
N GLY A 59 -6.04 -7.39 3.72
CA GLY A 59 -6.35 -8.83 3.60
C GLY A 59 -6.73 -9.69 4.84
N GLY A 60 -6.64 -9.20 6.08
CA GLY A 60 -7.04 -9.91 7.29
C GLY A 60 -6.31 -9.45 8.56
N ALA A 61 -6.79 -9.94 9.71
CA ALA A 61 -6.16 -9.68 11.00
C ALA A 61 -4.74 -10.28 11.06
N GLY A 62 -3.74 -9.47 11.44
CA GLY A 62 -2.34 -9.87 11.55
C GLY A 62 -1.50 -9.65 10.29
N GLU A 63 -2.03 -8.97 9.27
CA GLU A 63 -1.30 -8.71 8.03
C GLU A 63 -0.31 -7.55 8.16
N ARG A 64 0.86 -7.74 7.55
CA ARG A 64 1.93 -6.74 7.51
C ARG A 64 1.62 -5.69 6.45
N ILE A 65 1.67 -4.42 6.82
CA ILE A 65 1.57 -3.29 5.90
C ILE A 65 2.99 -2.81 5.59
N ASN A 66 3.35 -2.79 4.31
CA ASN A 66 4.66 -2.33 3.87
C ASN A 66 4.70 -0.80 3.85
N HIS A 67 3.65 -0.17 3.30
CA HIS A 67 3.56 1.28 3.20
C HIS A 67 2.17 1.79 3.54
N ALA A 68 2.08 2.77 4.43
CA ALA A 68 0.85 3.47 4.76
C ALA A 68 1.00 4.98 4.55
N ASP A 69 0.24 5.53 3.61
CA ASP A 69 0.11 6.97 3.39
C ASP A 69 -1.20 7.48 3.99
N VAL A 70 -1.10 8.40 4.96
CA VAL A 70 -2.23 9.20 5.46
C VAL A 70 -1.83 10.66 5.30
N ILE A 71 -2.18 11.26 4.17
CA ILE A 71 -1.66 12.56 3.73
C ILE A 71 -2.79 13.54 3.52
N MET A 72 -2.62 14.79 3.98
CA MET A 72 -3.63 15.86 3.81
C MET A 72 -4.99 15.49 4.41
N SER A 73 -4.99 14.67 5.47
CA SER A 73 -6.21 14.13 6.07
C SER A 73 -6.76 14.98 7.22
N GLY A 74 -6.07 16.07 7.59
CA GLY A 74 -6.47 16.93 8.70
C GLY A 74 -6.34 16.27 10.08
N LEU A 75 -5.61 15.15 10.19
CA LEU A 75 -5.43 14.44 11.45
C LEU A 75 -4.71 15.33 12.46
N GLN A 76 -5.28 15.49 13.65
CA GLN A 76 -4.73 16.36 14.72
C GLN A 76 -4.09 15.60 15.87
N VAL A 77 -4.62 14.42 16.19
CA VAL A 77 -4.15 13.61 17.32
C VAL A 77 -3.93 12.18 16.85
N ILE A 78 -2.76 11.62 17.17
CA ILE A 78 -2.55 10.18 17.11
C ILE A 78 -2.86 9.63 18.51
N GLU A 79 -3.95 8.87 18.61
CA GLU A 79 -4.45 8.30 19.86
C GLU A 79 -3.55 7.17 20.37
N ASN A 80 -3.70 6.81 21.64
CA ASN A 80 -3.12 5.59 22.19
C ASN A 80 -3.64 4.41 21.38
N GLU A 81 -2.80 3.39 21.23
CA GLU A 81 -3.15 2.14 20.58
C GLU A 81 -3.54 2.31 19.09
N ALA A 82 -3.21 3.46 18.47
CA ALA A 82 -3.52 3.75 17.07
C ALA A 82 -2.82 2.79 16.08
N PHE A 83 -1.72 2.17 16.52
CA PHE A 83 -0.97 1.18 15.74
C PHE A 83 -0.99 -0.20 16.40
N THR A 84 -1.86 -0.43 17.39
CA THR A 84 -2.02 -1.75 17.99
C THR A 84 -2.64 -2.69 16.96
N ASP A 85 -2.20 -3.95 16.93
CA ASP A 85 -2.66 -5.00 16.02
C ASP A 85 -2.29 -4.85 14.53
N VAL A 86 -1.36 -3.94 14.19
CA VAL A 86 -0.84 -3.81 12.82
C VAL A 86 0.68 -3.63 12.81
N HIS A 87 1.37 -4.36 11.93
CA HIS A 87 2.80 -4.15 11.68
C HIS A 87 2.97 -3.27 10.46
N ILE A 88 3.55 -2.07 10.61
CA ILE A 88 3.77 -1.11 9.52
C ILE A 88 5.27 -0.90 9.32
N ASP A 89 5.78 -1.16 8.12
CA ASP A 89 7.21 -0.96 7.80
C ASP A 89 7.54 0.51 7.48
N SER A 90 6.65 1.20 6.76
CA SER A 90 6.79 2.62 6.43
C SER A 90 5.47 3.36 6.60
N LEU A 91 5.48 4.43 7.41
CA LEU A 91 4.31 5.27 7.66
C LEU A 91 4.61 6.71 7.27
N ARG A 92 3.74 7.30 6.44
CA ARG A 92 3.84 8.69 5.98
C ARG A 92 2.60 9.48 6.38
N LEU A 93 2.82 10.48 7.23
CA LEU A 93 1.76 11.34 7.80
C LEU A 93 1.83 12.80 7.32
N MET A 94 2.34 13.04 6.10
CA MET A 94 2.64 14.39 5.62
C MET A 94 1.41 15.28 5.46
N THR A 95 1.59 16.59 5.67
CA THR A 95 0.55 17.61 5.43
C THR A 95 -0.72 17.39 6.27
N ASN A 96 -0.59 16.78 7.44
CA ASN A 96 -1.65 16.75 8.46
C ASN A 96 -1.49 17.91 9.46
N GLN A 97 -2.34 17.95 10.49
CA GLN A 97 -2.35 18.97 11.54
C GLN A 97 -1.96 18.37 12.90
N ILE A 98 -1.09 17.33 12.88
CA ILE A 98 -0.78 16.53 14.07
C ILE A 98 -0.11 17.43 15.11
N ALA A 99 -0.86 17.74 16.16
CA ALA A 99 -0.44 18.53 17.30
C ALA A 99 -0.04 17.64 18.48
N THR A 100 -0.55 16.41 18.54
CA THR A 100 -0.30 15.51 19.68
C THR A 100 -0.20 14.06 19.20
N ILE A 101 0.84 13.37 19.68
CA ILE A 101 0.97 11.91 19.59
C ILE A 101 0.92 11.41 21.03
N GLN A 102 -0.08 10.60 21.35
CA GLN A 102 -0.25 10.10 22.70
C GLN A 102 0.83 9.07 23.06
N HIS A 103 1.12 8.96 24.36
CA HIS A 103 2.29 8.23 24.87
C HIS A 103 2.31 6.73 24.49
N ARG A 104 1.13 6.11 24.33
CA ARG A 104 1.00 4.69 23.95
C ARG A 104 0.51 4.52 22.52
N ALA A 105 0.78 5.46 21.62
CA ALA A 105 0.35 5.33 20.22
C ALA A 105 0.92 4.06 19.55
N PHE A 106 2.15 3.68 19.91
CA PHE A 106 2.91 2.56 19.32
C PHE A 106 3.06 1.34 20.25
N MET A 107 2.37 1.33 21.40
CA MET A 107 2.54 0.31 22.45
C MET A 107 1.37 -0.67 22.52
#